data_AF-U5WYN6-F1
#
_entry.id   AF-U5WYN6-F1
#
_cell.length_a   1.000
_cell.length_b   1.000
_cell.length_c   1.000
_cell.angle_alpha   90.00
_cell.angle_beta   90.00
_cell.angle_gamma   90.00
#
_symmetry.space_group_name_H-M   'P 1'
#
loop_
_entity.id
_entity.type
_entity.pdbx_description
1 polymer ?
#
loop_
_entity_poly.entity_id
_entity_poly.type
_entity_poly.pdbx_seq_one_letter_code
_entity_poly.pdbx_strand_id
1 'polypeptide(L)'
;MPLSLSNRDQNSGHLFYNRRLRAATTRFSVRMKHDDRKQTAAVALSVVLVAIAAGWMMLLNVLKPTGIVGDSPIIGDRDSGAIYARIDGRLYPALNFTSARLATGTAGQPTWVKPAEIAKYPTGPLIGIPGAPPAMPVNLGAISAWAVCDTAGRRRQTGGHLDRGHAHWRWPGDSAPR
;
A
#
# COMPACT_ATOMS: atom_id res chain seq x y z
N MET A 1 57.92 -7.63 29.31
CA MET A 1 58.07 -6.23 28.85
C MET A 1 56.77 -5.51 29.18
N PRO A 2 56.77 -4.45 30.01
CA PRO A 2 55.53 -3.73 30.31
C PRO A 2 55.03 -3.04 29.04
N LEU A 3 53.74 -3.21 28.71
CA LEU A 3 53.08 -2.50 27.62
C LEU A 3 52.99 -1.02 28.00
N SER A 4 53.82 -0.16 27.41
CA SER A 4 53.70 1.28 27.63
C SER A 4 52.42 1.79 26.96
N LEU A 5 51.55 2.45 27.73
CA LEU A 5 50.43 3.16 27.15
C LEU A 5 50.96 4.25 26.21
N SER A 6 50.50 4.25 24.97
CA SER A 6 50.89 5.26 23.99
C SER A 6 50.39 6.64 24.44
N ASN A 7 51.30 7.61 24.50
CA ASN A 7 50.92 8.99 24.82
C ASN A 7 50.10 9.61 23.69
N ARG A 8 49.23 10.57 24.02
CA ARG A 8 48.37 11.27 23.04
C ARG A 8 49.16 11.85 21.87
N ASP A 9 50.36 12.35 22.15
CA ASP A 9 51.27 12.92 21.15
C ASP A 9 51.92 11.87 20.24
N GLN A 10 52.21 10.68 20.78
CA GLN A 10 52.69 9.56 19.98
C GLN A 10 51.60 9.06 19.04
N ASN A 11 50.35 8.95 19.53
CA ASN A 11 49.21 8.54 18.71
C ASN A 11 48.89 9.58 17.62
N SER A 12 48.93 10.88 17.95
CA SER A 12 48.70 11.94 16.97
C SER A 12 49.79 11.95 15.88
N GLY A 13 51.06 11.75 16.26
CA GLY A 13 52.19 11.58 15.35
C GLY A 13 52.03 10.36 14.43
N HIS A 14 51.65 9.21 15.00
CA HIS A 14 51.38 7.99 14.24
C HIS A 14 50.22 8.16 13.23
N LEU A 15 49.11 8.78 13.63
CA LEU A 15 47.99 9.08 12.74
C LEU A 15 48.36 10.10 11.64
N PHE A 16 49.24 11.05 11.93
CA PHE A 16 49.78 11.97 10.92
C PHE A 16 50.66 11.23 9.91
N TYR A 17 51.56 10.37 10.38
CA TYR A 17 52.44 9.56 9.53
C TYR A 17 51.65 8.65 8.59
N ASN A 18 50.65 7.93 9.11
CA ASN A 18 49.78 7.05 8.30
C ASN A 18 48.99 7.82 7.24
N ARG A 19 48.53 9.04 7.54
CA ARG A 19 47.87 9.90 6.54
C ARG A 19 48.84 10.33 5.44
N ARG A 20 50.08 10.66 5.79
CA ARG A 20 51.13 11.03 4.82
C ARG A 20 51.49 9.86 3.90
N LEU A 21 51.63 8.65 4.44
CA LEU A 21 51.87 7.44 3.66
C LEU A 21 50.71 7.16 2.70
N ARG A 22 49.45 7.25 3.15
CA ARG A 22 48.28 7.10 2.28
C ARG A 22 48.26 8.13 1.15
N ALA A 23 48.59 9.39 1.41
CA ALA A 23 48.67 10.42 0.37
C ALA A 23 49.82 10.14 -0.63
N ALA A 24 50.97 9.67 -0.14
CA ALA A 24 52.10 9.30 -0.98
C ALA A 24 51.77 8.13 -1.92
N THR A 25 51.03 7.12 -1.45
CA THR A 25 50.67 5.96 -2.28
C THR A 25 49.48 6.22 -3.19
N THR A 26 48.46 6.96 -2.74
CA THR A 26 47.25 7.21 -3.54
C THR A 26 47.37 8.39 -4.50
N ARG A 27 48.14 9.42 -4.15
CA ARG A 27 48.26 10.68 -4.91
C ARG A 27 49.68 10.99 -5.37
N PHE A 28 50.66 10.10 -5.12
CA PHE A 28 52.09 10.31 -5.42
C PHE A 28 52.65 11.64 -4.91
N SER A 29 52.07 12.18 -3.83
CA SER A 29 52.41 13.49 -3.30
C SER A 29 52.21 13.54 -1.78
N VAL A 30 53.22 14.07 -1.08
CA VAL A 30 53.21 14.28 0.38
C VAL A 30 52.77 15.69 0.78
N ARG A 31 52.51 16.57 -0.19
CA ARG A 31 51.98 17.92 0.06
C ARG A 31 50.51 17.79 0.44
N MET A 32 50.21 17.76 1.74
CA MET A 32 48.86 17.73 2.32
C MET A 32 48.07 19.03 2.07
N LYS A 33 47.88 19.41 0.81
CA LYS A 33 47.21 20.65 0.41
C LYS A 33 45.69 20.56 0.53
N HIS A 34 45.13 19.33 0.50
CA HIS A 34 43.70 19.07 0.67
C HIS A 34 43.42 18.57 2.08
N ASP A 35 42.36 19.08 2.69
CA ASP A 35 41.94 18.69 4.03
C ASP A 35 40.98 17.47 3.98
N ASP A 36 41.56 16.28 3.88
CA ASP A 36 40.80 15.01 3.89
C ASP A 36 40.02 14.79 5.20
N ARG A 37 40.27 15.59 6.25
CA ARG A 37 39.52 15.52 7.52
C ARG A 37 38.08 15.95 7.35
N LYS A 38 37.81 16.96 6.51
CA LYS A 38 36.44 17.42 6.26
C LYS A 38 35.63 16.38 5.51
N GLN A 39 36.24 15.71 4.54
CA GLN A 39 35.59 14.66 3.77
C GLN A 39 35.31 13.42 4.63
N THR A 40 36.29 12.98 5.43
CA THR A 40 36.09 11.85 6.36
C THR A 40 35.11 12.17 7.48
N ALA A 41 35.13 13.40 8.01
CA ALA A 41 34.14 13.86 8.99
C ALA A 41 32.73 13.92 8.40
N ALA A 42 32.57 14.35 7.14
CA ALA A 42 31.27 14.36 6.46
C ALA A 42 30.70 12.94 6.29
N VAL A 43 31.55 11.97 5.89
CA VAL A 43 31.14 10.55 5.79
C VAL A 43 30.79 9.97 7.16
N ALA A 44 31.59 10.25 8.19
CA ALA A 44 31.29 9.80 9.54
C ALA A 44 29.96 10.38 10.04
N LEU A 45 29.71 11.67 9.79
CA LEU A 45 28.46 12.33 10.15
C LEU A 45 27.27 11.73 9.41
N SER A 46 27.38 11.43 8.11
CA SER A 46 26.28 10.78 7.38
C SER A 46 25.99 9.38 7.91
N VAL A 47 27.02 8.60 8.27
CA VAL A 47 26.83 7.27 8.86
C VAL A 47 26.11 7.37 10.20
N VAL A 48 26.47 8.34 11.05
CA VAL A 48 25.78 8.57 12.32
C VAL A 48 24.32 8.98 12.10
N LEU A 49 24.04 9.86 11.15
CA LEU A 49 22.66 10.25 10.84
C LEU A 49 21.82 9.06 10.34
N VAL A 50 22.38 8.20 9.49
CA VAL A 50 21.69 6.99 9.02
C VAL A 50 21.43 6.03 10.18
N ALA A 51 22.39 5.85 11.08
CA ALA A 51 22.21 5.01 12.27
C ALA A 51 21.11 5.55 13.19
N ILE A 52 21.06 6.87 13.40
CA ILE A 52 20.00 7.53 14.18
C ILE A 52 18.64 7.37 13.49
N ALA A 53 18.56 7.59 12.19
CA ALA A 53 17.31 7.44 11.44
C ALA A 53 16.79 6.00 11.45
N ALA A 54 17.68 5.02 11.29
CA ALA A 54 17.33 3.61 11.39
C ALA A 54 16.86 3.25 12.80
N GLY A 55 17.56 3.70 13.84
CA GLY A 55 17.15 3.54 15.23
C GLY A 55 15.79 4.18 15.51
N TRP A 56 15.54 5.36 14.96
CA TRP A 56 14.26 6.06 15.09
C TRP A 56 13.11 5.29 14.41
N MET A 57 13.32 4.79 13.19
CA MET A 57 12.31 3.96 12.51
C MET A 57 12.04 2.66 13.27
N MET A 58 13.08 2.01 13.80
CA MET A 58 12.94 0.81 14.62
C MET A 58 12.13 1.10 15.89
N LEU A 59 12.42 2.22 16.57
CA LEU A 59 11.68 2.66 17.75
C LEU A 59 10.20 2.92 17.43
N LEU A 60 9.91 3.67 16.36
CA LEU A 60 8.53 3.94 15.93
C LEU A 60 7.75 2.67 15.60
N ASN A 61 8.40 1.68 14.98
CA ASN A 61 7.79 0.39 14.66
C ASN A 61 7.43 -0.42 15.91
N VAL A 62 8.24 -0.32 16.98
CA VAL A 62 7.96 -0.98 18.26
C VAL A 62 6.82 -0.27 19.01
N LEU A 63 6.81 1.08 19.04
CA LEU A 63 5.80 1.85 19.76
C LEU A 63 4.42 1.84 19.06
N LYS A 64 4.40 1.84 17.73
CA LYS A 64 3.18 1.78 16.91
C LYS A 64 3.35 0.73 15.83
N PRO A 65 3.18 -0.56 16.15
CA PRO A 65 3.17 -1.60 15.14
C PRO A 65 2.05 -1.28 14.14
N THR A 66 2.43 -0.99 12.90
CA THR A 66 1.49 -0.68 11.82
C THR A 66 0.68 -1.95 11.53
N GLY A 67 -0.59 -1.95 11.95
CA GLY A 67 -1.49 -3.10 11.78
C GLY A 67 -1.89 -3.80 13.07
N ILE A 68 -2.12 -3.06 14.15
CA ILE A 68 -2.99 -3.56 15.23
C ILE A 68 -4.43 -3.59 14.72
N VAL A 69 -5.15 -4.64 15.12
CA VAL A 69 -6.62 -4.69 15.06
C VAL A 69 -7.10 -3.65 16.07
N GLY A 70 -7.05 -2.37 15.71
CA GLY A 70 -7.62 -1.27 16.50
C GLY A 70 -9.14 -1.36 16.46
N ASP A 71 -9.84 -0.23 16.54
CA ASP A 71 -11.31 -0.19 16.39
C ASP A 71 -11.79 -0.31 14.93
N SER A 72 -10.98 -0.92 14.05
CA SER A 72 -11.39 -1.11 12.67
C SER A 72 -12.46 -2.20 12.56
N PRO A 73 -13.61 -1.91 11.93
CA PRO A 73 -14.67 -2.88 11.77
C PRO A 73 -14.31 -3.96 10.74
N ILE A 74 -13.43 -3.65 9.78
CA ILE A 74 -13.01 -4.55 8.70
C ILE A 74 -11.51 -4.75 8.75
N ILE A 75 -11.09 -6.01 8.84
CA ILE A 75 -9.69 -6.43 8.96
C ILE A 75 -9.33 -7.30 7.76
N GLY A 76 -8.17 -7.05 7.16
CA GLY A 76 -7.60 -7.90 6.12
C GLY A 76 -6.32 -8.55 6.60
N ASP A 77 -6.15 -9.84 6.31
CA ASP A 77 -4.88 -10.53 6.48
C ASP A 77 -3.90 -10.14 5.37
N ARG A 78 -2.77 -9.53 5.75
CA ARG A 78 -1.75 -9.06 4.81
C ARG A 78 -1.10 -10.20 4.02
N ASP A 79 -1.05 -11.41 4.55
CA ASP A 79 -0.34 -12.53 3.93
C ASP A 79 -1.27 -13.33 2.99
N SER A 80 -2.48 -13.69 3.45
CA SER A 80 -3.43 -14.48 2.65
C SER A 80 -4.39 -13.64 1.81
N GLY A 81 -4.55 -12.35 2.10
CA GLY A 81 -5.59 -11.52 1.49
C GLY A 81 -7.00 -11.79 2.01
N ALA A 82 -7.17 -12.68 3.00
CA ALA A 82 -8.46 -13.00 3.59
C ALA A 82 -9.06 -11.77 4.30
N ILE A 83 -10.37 -11.60 4.18
CA ILE A 83 -11.11 -10.49 4.79
C ILE A 83 -11.91 -11.00 5.98
N TYR A 84 -11.94 -10.23 7.06
CA TYR A 84 -12.67 -10.51 8.27
C TYR A 84 -13.50 -9.30 8.69
N ALA A 85 -14.72 -9.57 9.17
CA ALA A 85 -15.60 -8.59 9.78
C ALA A 85 -15.51 -8.71 11.31
N ARG A 86 -15.32 -7.60 12.01
CA ARG A 86 -15.35 -7.56 13.48
C ARG A 86 -16.74 -7.19 13.96
N ILE A 87 -17.37 -8.08 14.71
CA ILE A 87 -18.70 -7.89 15.29
C ILE A 87 -18.60 -8.32 16.76
N ASP A 88 -18.97 -7.44 17.68
CA ASP A 88 -18.96 -7.69 19.13
C ASP A 88 -17.62 -8.24 19.66
N GLY A 89 -16.50 -7.76 19.12
CA GLY A 89 -15.15 -8.19 19.53
C GLY A 89 -14.71 -9.57 19.00
N ARG A 90 -15.51 -10.21 18.14
CA ARG A 90 -15.19 -11.48 17.46
C ARG A 90 -14.95 -11.25 15.97
N LEU A 91 -14.01 -12.00 15.37
CA LEU A 91 -13.66 -11.90 13.96
C LEU A 91 -14.37 -12.99 13.15
N TYR A 92 -15.17 -12.58 12.16
CA TYR A 92 -15.89 -13.47 11.26
C TYR A 92 -15.22 -13.43 9.89
N PRO A 93 -14.69 -14.55 9.37
CA PRO A 93 -14.14 -14.59 8.03
C PRO A 93 -15.25 -14.31 7.02
N ALA A 94 -14.98 -13.43 6.06
CA ALA A 94 -15.94 -13.00 5.06
C ALA A 94 -15.55 -13.54 3.68
N LEU A 95 -16.51 -14.12 2.94
CA LEU A 95 -16.29 -14.63 1.59
C LEU A 95 -15.89 -13.52 0.61
N ASN A 96 -16.47 -12.32 0.78
CA ASN A 96 -16.28 -11.18 -0.10
C ASN A 96 -16.15 -9.88 0.72
N PHE A 97 -15.42 -8.90 0.20
CA PHE A 97 -15.28 -7.58 0.82
C PHE A 97 -16.62 -6.87 1.01
N THR A 98 -17.52 -7.00 0.01
CA THR A 98 -18.89 -6.48 0.07
C THR A 98 -19.66 -7.07 1.25
N SER A 99 -19.52 -8.38 1.50
CA SER A 99 -20.19 -9.02 2.63
C SER A 99 -19.66 -8.53 3.98
N ALA A 100 -18.35 -8.27 4.09
CA ALA A 100 -17.77 -7.67 5.30
C ALA A 100 -18.32 -6.25 5.56
N ARG A 101 -18.47 -5.43 4.51
CA ARG A 101 -19.10 -4.10 4.61
C ARG A 101 -20.55 -4.17 5.06
N LEU A 102 -21.32 -5.09 4.48
CA LEU A 102 -22.72 -5.29 4.85
C LEU A 102 -22.86 -5.77 6.29
N ALA A 103 -22.02 -6.71 6.73
CA ALA A 103 -22.06 -7.25 8.08
C ALA A 103 -21.66 -6.22 9.15
N THR A 104 -20.73 -5.33 8.82
CA THR A 104 -20.29 -4.25 9.74
C THR A 104 -21.13 -2.98 9.64
N GLY A 105 -21.96 -2.84 8.60
CA GLY A 105 -22.71 -1.63 8.31
C GLY A 105 -21.86 -0.43 7.91
N THR A 106 -20.57 -0.62 7.57
CA THR A 106 -19.64 0.47 7.27
C THR A 106 -19.09 0.38 5.85
N ALA A 107 -18.90 1.54 5.20
CA ALA A 107 -18.24 1.66 3.90
C ALA A 107 -16.70 1.75 4.00
N GLY A 108 -16.14 1.37 5.15
CA GLY A 108 -14.71 1.47 5.45
C GLY A 108 -13.83 0.65 4.50
N GLN A 109 -12.54 0.99 4.50
CA GLN A 109 -11.50 0.17 3.88
C GLN A 109 -10.93 -0.83 4.90
N PRO A 110 -10.45 -2.00 4.46
CA PRO A 110 -9.91 -3.00 5.36
C PRO A 110 -8.57 -2.51 5.94
N THR A 111 -8.38 -2.69 7.24
CA THR A 111 -7.06 -2.49 7.85
C THR A 111 -6.23 -3.77 7.70
N TRP A 112 -5.11 -3.66 7.01
CA TRP A 112 -4.21 -4.78 6.75
C TRP A 112 -3.30 -5.07 7.96
N VAL A 113 -3.55 -6.19 8.62
CA VAL A 113 -2.82 -6.64 9.81
C VAL A 113 -2.06 -7.94 9.52
N LYS A 114 -1.09 -8.28 10.37
CA LYS A 114 -0.39 -9.56 10.28
C LYS A 114 -1.29 -10.69 10.81
N PRO A 115 -1.14 -11.94 10.31
CA PRO A 115 -1.95 -13.07 10.77
C PRO A 115 -1.78 -13.35 12.27
N ALA A 116 -0.59 -13.06 12.82
CA ALA A 116 -0.33 -13.18 14.26
C ALA A 116 -1.21 -12.26 15.12
N GLU A 117 -1.69 -11.14 14.59
CA GLU A 117 -2.61 -10.24 15.29
C GLU A 117 -4.05 -10.75 15.22
N ILE A 118 -4.45 -11.33 14.08
CA ILE A 118 -5.78 -11.93 13.88
C ILE A 118 -5.97 -13.13 14.82
N ALA A 119 -4.92 -13.94 15.00
CA ALA A 119 -4.94 -15.12 15.87
C ALA A 119 -5.17 -14.80 17.36
N LYS A 120 -5.02 -13.54 17.79
CA LYS A 120 -5.29 -13.13 19.18
C LYS A 120 -6.78 -13.02 19.49
N TYR A 121 -7.62 -12.92 18.47
CA TYR A 121 -9.05 -12.75 18.61
C TYR A 121 -9.78 -14.06 18.37
N PRO A 122 -10.94 -14.26 19.02
CA PRO A 122 -11.74 -15.42 18.73
C PRO A 122 -12.32 -15.31 17.31
N THR A 123 -12.27 -16.42 16.56
CA THR A 123 -12.82 -16.52 15.21
C THR A 123 -14.23 -17.11 15.24
N GLY A 124 -15.13 -16.58 14.40
CA GLY A 124 -16.48 -17.07 14.19
C GLY A 124 -16.62 -17.91 12.90
N PRO A 125 -17.84 -18.38 12.59
CA PRO A 125 -18.15 -19.03 11.33
C PRO A 125 -17.94 -18.12 10.11
N LEU A 126 -17.74 -18.75 8.93
CA LEU A 126 -17.65 -18.05 7.65
C LEU A 126 -18.98 -17.38 7.30
N ILE A 127 -18.92 -16.10 7.00
CA ILE A 127 -20.07 -15.30 6.54
C ILE A 127 -19.85 -14.85 5.10
N GLY A 128 -20.93 -14.70 4.33
CA GLY A 128 -20.81 -14.16 2.98
C GLY A 128 -21.96 -14.48 2.06
N ILE A 129 -22.08 -13.67 1.01
CA ILE A 129 -23.02 -13.89 -0.09
C ILE A 129 -22.20 -14.38 -1.29
N PRO A 130 -22.43 -15.61 -1.78
CA PRO A 130 -21.72 -16.12 -2.96
C PRO A 130 -22.08 -15.28 -4.20
N GLY A 131 -21.08 -14.98 -5.03
CA GLY A 131 -21.26 -14.21 -6.26
C GLY A 131 -21.40 -12.68 -6.08
N ALA A 132 -21.28 -12.17 -4.85
CA ALA A 132 -21.24 -10.72 -4.63
C ALA A 132 -20.01 -10.09 -5.31
N PRO A 133 -20.14 -8.90 -5.91
CA PRO A 133 -19.02 -8.25 -6.58
C PRO A 133 -17.93 -7.87 -5.55
N PRO A 134 -16.64 -7.95 -5.92
CA PRO A 134 -15.54 -7.60 -5.01
C PRO A 134 -15.39 -6.09 -4.79
N ALA A 135 -15.82 -5.29 -5.78
CA ALA A 135 -15.76 -3.83 -5.74
C ALA A 135 -17.09 -3.23 -6.20
N MET A 136 -17.47 -2.12 -5.59
CA MET A 136 -18.65 -1.33 -5.95
C MET A 136 -18.23 0.10 -6.29
N PRO A 137 -17.54 0.31 -7.43
CA PRO A 137 -17.27 1.66 -7.90
C PRO A 137 -18.60 2.31 -8.33
N VAL A 138 -18.90 3.48 -7.79
CA VAL A 138 -20.07 4.27 -8.21
C VAL A 138 -19.60 5.31 -9.21
N ASN A 139 -20.13 5.25 -10.44
CA ASN A 139 -19.93 6.30 -11.43
C ASN A 139 -20.95 7.41 -11.17
N LEU A 140 -20.49 8.54 -10.63
CA LEU A 140 -21.32 9.73 -10.36
C LEU A 140 -21.45 10.65 -11.59
N GLY A 141 -20.92 10.23 -12.75
CA GLY A 141 -20.88 11.02 -13.97
C GLY A 141 -22.07 10.77 -14.89
N ALA A 142 -22.59 11.87 -15.44
CA ALA A 142 -23.70 11.99 -16.39
C ALA A 142 -25.11 11.73 -15.84
N ILE A 143 -26.09 12.30 -16.53
CA ILE A 143 -27.51 12.07 -16.31
C ILE A 143 -27.79 10.59 -16.59
N SER A 144 -28.52 9.91 -15.71
CA SER A 144 -28.87 8.51 -15.89
C SER A 144 -29.76 8.33 -17.13
N ALA A 145 -29.23 7.70 -18.18
CA ALA A 145 -29.97 7.30 -19.36
C ALA A 145 -29.91 5.78 -19.51
N TRP A 146 -31.07 5.13 -19.47
CA TRP A 146 -31.20 3.69 -19.62
C TRP A 146 -32.03 3.38 -20.86
N ALA A 147 -31.52 2.53 -21.74
CA ALA A 147 -32.22 2.07 -22.94
C ALA A 147 -32.09 0.55 -23.07
N VAL A 148 -33.19 -0.10 -23.48
CA VAL A 148 -33.21 -1.53 -23.80
C VAL A 148 -33.35 -1.65 -25.31
N CYS A 149 -32.38 -2.30 -25.96
CA CYS A 149 -32.42 -2.56 -27.38
C CYS A 149 -32.86 -4.01 -27.60
N ASP A 150 -34.00 -4.19 -28.28
CA ASP A 150 -34.37 -5.48 -28.87
C ASP A 150 -34.09 -5.43 -30.36
N THR A 151 -33.40 -6.44 -30.88
CA THR A 151 -33.06 -6.55 -32.29
C THR A 151 -33.61 -7.87 -32.82
N ALA A 152 -34.70 -7.80 -33.58
CA ALA A 152 -35.22 -8.96 -34.29
C ALA A 152 -34.23 -9.38 -35.40
N GLY A 153 -33.71 -10.60 -35.30
CA GLY A 153 -32.88 -11.20 -36.35
C GLY A 153 -33.64 -11.22 -37.69
N ARG A 154 -32.99 -10.76 -38.77
CA ARG A 154 -33.60 -10.66 -40.10
C ARG A 154 -34.09 -12.06 -40.54
N ARG A 155 -35.40 -12.27 -40.60
CA ARG A 155 -35.99 -13.49 -41.19
C ARG A 155 -35.43 -13.66 -42.59
N ARG A 156 -34.85 -14.82 -42.89
CA ARG A 156 -34.54 -15.23 -44.28
C ARG A 156 -35.88 -15.25 -45.03
N GLN A 157 -36.14 -14.20 -45.81
CA GLN A 157 -37.28 -14.16 -46.71
C GLN A 157 -37.00 -15.11 -47.88
N THR A 158 -37.53 -16.33 -47.79
CA THR A 158 -37.83 -17.11 -49.01
C THR A 158 -39.05 -16.47 -49.67
N GLY A 159 -38.79 -15.59 -50.65
CA GLY A 159 -39.72 -15.16 -51.69
C GLY A 159 -41.07 -14.57 -51.24
N GLY A 160 -41.15 -13.24 -51.11
CA GLY A 160 -42.44 -12.55 -50.99
C GLY A 160 -42.26 -11.05 -50.77
N HIS A 161 -42.59 -10.25 -51.79
CA HIS A 161 -42.59 -8.78 -51.77
C HIS A 161 -43.52 -8.27 -50.66
N LEU A 162 -42.99 -7.49 -49.71
CA LEU A 162 -43.79 -6.85 -48.65
C LEU A 162 -43.36 -5.41 -48.41
N ASP A 163 -44.37 -4.56 -48.37
CA ASP A 163 -44.32 -3.10 -48.19
C ASP A 163 -43.53 -2.67 -46.96
N ARG A 164 -42.74 -1.61 -47.16
CA ARG A 164 -41.86 -0.99 -46.16
C ARG A 164 -42.71 -0.13 -45.21
N GLY A 165 -43.34 -0.76 -44.22
CA GLY A 165 -44.01 -0.05 -43.13
C GLY A 165 -42.99 0.63 -42.22
N HIS A 166 -43.00 1.96 -42.18
CA HIS A 166 -42.17 2.76 -41.27
C HIS A 166 -42.75 2.65 -39.84
N ALA A 167 -42.04 1.96 -38.95
CA ALA A 167 -42.42 1.89 -37.53
C ALA A 167 -42.06 3.21 -36.83
N HIS A 168 -43.07 3.98 -36.45
CA HIS A 168 -42.92 5.21 -35.67
C HIS A 168 -42.94 4.84 -34.17
N TRP A 169 -41.80 4.90 -33.50
CA TRP A 169 -41.70 4.67 -32.06
C TRP A 169 -41.89 5.99 -31.30
N ARG A 170 -42.80 6.01 -30.33
CA ARG A 170 -43.03 7.14 -29.41
C ARG A 170 -42.75 6.67 -27.99
N TRP A 171 -41.91 7.38 -27.26
CA TRP A 171 -41.58 7.04 -25.88
C TRP A 171 -42.76 7.38 -24.95
N PRO A 172 -43.14 6.47 -24.03
CA PRO A 172 -44.11 6.77 -22.99
C PRO A 172 -43.45 7.67 -21.94
N GLY A 173 -43.41 8.97 -22.19
CA GLY A 173 -42.79 9.96 -21.30
C GLY A 173 -42.69 11.38 -21.85
N ASP A 174 -42.82 11.57 -23.17
CA ASP A 174 -42.78 12.88 -23.81
C ASP A 174 -44.11 13.65 -23.63
N SER A 175 -44.43 14.05 -22.40
CA SER A 175 -45.41 15.12 -22.16
C SER A 175 -44.68 16.46 -22.23
N ALA A 176 -44.79 17.15 -23.36
CA ALA A 176 -44.30 18.51 -23.52
C ALA A 176 -44.99 19.46 -22.52
N PRO A 177 -44.25 20.37 -21.86
CA PRO A 177 -44.89 21.46 -21.11
C PRO A 177 -45.61 22.41 -22.09
N ARG A 178 -46.83 22.82 -21.72
CA ARG A 178 -47.61 23.84 -22.44
C ARG A 178 -47.03 25.23 -22.23
#